data_AF-A0A2V0PK23-F1
#
_entry.id   AF-A0A2V0PK23-F1
#
_cell.length_a   1.000
_cell.length_b   1.000
_cell.length_c   1.000
_cell.angle_alpha   90.00
_cell.angle_beta   90.00
_cell.angle_gamma   90.00
#
_symmetry.space_group_name_H-M   'P 1'
#
loop_
_entity.id
_entity.type
_entity.pdbx_description
1 polymer ?
#
loop_
_entity_poly.entity_id
_entity_poly.type
_entity_poly.pdbx_seq_one_letter_code
_entity_poly.pdbx_strand_id
1 'polypeptide(L)'
;MALDIRIGGRYRLGRKIGGGSFGDIYLGTNIQTGEEVAIKLESVKTKHPQLLYESKLYKILQGGVGIPNVRWYGVEGDYNVMVIDLLGPSLEDLFNFCNRKFSLKTVLMLADQMLSRIEFVHARSFIHRDIKPDNFLMGLGKKANQVHIIDFGLAKKYRDPKSHIHIPYRENKNLTGTARYASINTHLGIEQSRRDDMESLGYVLMYFLRGSLPWQGLKAATKRQKYEKISEKKLSTPIDVLCRGYPVEFVTYFQYCRSLRFDDKPDYSYLRKLFRDLFARDGYHWDYVFDWTILKHQHQQGAARPVSATAGQAVQQQGPGGQEEGEQQKQQAAAAAAGTSGAAVDDPTRSDSRRRLLQPQPAAAYGAAPARY
;
A
#
# COMPACT_ATOMS: atom_id res chain seq x y z
N MET A 1 12.12 -34.53 5.48
CA MET A 1 12.91 -33.91 4.39
C MET A 1 12.18 -32.63 4.00
N ALA A 2 12.85 -31.46 4.05
CA ALA A 2 12.24 -30.25 3.50
C ALA A 2 12.08 -30.46 1.98
N LEU A 3 10.89 -30.20 1.42
CA LEU A 3 10.68 -30.27 -0.02
C LEU A 3 11.58 -29.23 -0.71
N ASP A 4 12.54 -29.69 -1.53
CA ASP A 4 13.37 -28.82 -2.39
C ASP A 4 12.55 -28.43 -3.64
N ILE A 5 11.55 -27.57 -3.46
CA ILE A 5 10.70 -27.10 -4.56
C ILE A 5 11.52 -26.14 -5.44
N ARG A 6 11.59 -26.45 -6.73
CA ARG A 6 12.33 -25.66 -7.73
C ARG A 6 11.38 -25.08 -8.76
N ILE A 7 11.45 -23.77 -8.96
CA ILE A 7 10.70 -23.00 -9.94
C ILE A 7 11.57 -22.74 -11.17
N GLY A 8 11.06 -23.04 -12.37
CA GLY A 8 11.75 -22.79 -13.64
C GLY A 8 13.12 -23.47 -13.73
N GLY A 9 13.30 -24.58 -12.99
CA GLY A 9 14.55 -25.33 -12.83
C GLY A 9 15.71 -24.58 -12.18
N ARG A 10 15.51 -23.32 -11.74
CA ARG A 10 16.60 -22.39 -11.39
C ARG A 10 16.44 -21.71 -10.03
N TYR A 11 15.23 -21.62 -9.51
CA TYR A 11 14.97 -20.89 -8.27
C TYR A 11 14.42 -21.84 -7.22
N ARG A 12 15.14 -21.99 -6.10
CA ARG A 12 14.64 -22.72 -4.94
C ARG A 12 13.61 -21.87 -4.21
N LEU A 13 12.44 -22.43 -3.94
CA LEU A 13 11.40 -21.78 -3.13
C LEU A 13 11.75 -21.91 -1.64
N GLY A 14 11.77 -20.79 -0.93
CA GLY A 14 12.07 -20.72 0.49
C GLY A 14 10.82 -20.45 1.34
N ARG A 15 11.00 -19.73 2.45
CA ARG A 15 9.91 -19.36 3.36
C ARG A 15 8.98 -18.31 2.74
N LYS A 16 7.71 -18.34 3.14
CA LYS A 16 6.76 -17.26 2.85
C LYS A 16 7.22 -15.97 3.53
N ILE A 17 7.24 -14.86 2.81
CA ILE A 17 7.64 -13.53 3.31
C ILE A 17 6.50 -12.50 3.23
N GLY A 18 5.41 -12.82 2.52
CA GLY A 18 4.23 -11.98 2.43
C GLY A 18 3.09 -12.70 1.72
N GLY A 19 1.94 -12.04 1.64
CA GLY A 19 0.79 -12.55 0.90
C GLY A 19 -0.38 -11.56 0.96
N GLY A 20 -1.27 -11.66 -0.02
CA GLY A 20 -2.43 -10.77 -0.12
C GLY A 20 -3.47 -11.29 -1.10
N SER A 21 -4.38 -10.40 -1.54
CA SER A 21 -5.46 -10.73 -2.48
C SER A 21 -4.98 -11.24 -3.84
N PHE A 22 -3.71 -11.03 -4.18
CA PHE A 22 -3.14 -11.31 -5.50
C PHE A 22 -2.12 -12.45 -5.49
N GLY A 23 -2.12 -13.25 -4.42
CA GLY A 23 -1.23 -14.40 -4.25
C GLY A 23 -0.26 -14.25 -3.08
N ASP A 24 0.61 -15.25 -2.97
CA ASP A 24 1.58 -15.37 -1.89
C ASP A 24 2.99 -15.02 -2.39
N ILE A 25 3.79 -14.41 -1.51
CA ILE A 25 5.17 -14.02 -1.80
C ILE A 25 6.12 -14.85 -0.95
N TYR A 26 7.10 -15.46 -1.60
CA TYR A 26 8.12 -16.30 -0.98
C TYR A 26 9.50 -15.71 -1.22
N LEU A 27 10.39 -15.89 -0.25
CA LEU A 27 11.82 -15.77 -0.49
C LEU A 27 12.24 -16.92 -1.41
N GLY A 28 13.03 -16.63 -2.42
CA GLY A 28 13.65 -17.64 -3.27
C GLY A 28 15.15 -17.41 -3.38
N THR A 29 15.85 -18.42 -3.90
CA THR A 29 17.28 -18.33 -4.16
C THR A 29 17.57 -18.88 -5.55
N ASN A 30 18.29 -18.12 -6.38
CA ASN A 30 18.85 -18.63 -7.62
C ASN A 30 19.93 -19.65 -7.28
N ILE A 31 19.74 -20.91 -7.68
CA ILE A 31 20.63 -22.02 -7.28
C ILE A 31 22.02 -21.93 -7.93
N GLN A 32 22.16 -21.19 -9.03
CA GLN A 32 23.43 -21.04 -9.73
C GLN A 32 24.28 -19.91 -9.15
N THR A 33 23.65 -18.79 -8.77
CA THR A 33 24.35 -17.58 -8.34
C THR A 33 24.31 -17.35 -6.83
N GLY A 34 23.40 -18.04 -6.11
CA GLY A 34 23.11 -17.76 -4.69
C GLY A 34 22.32 -16.47 -4.46
N GLU A 35 21.93 -15.74 -5.52
CA GLU A 35 21.19 -14.49 -5.42
C GLU A 35 19.79 -14.73 -4.83
N GLU A 36 19.43 -13.97 -3.79
CA GLU A 36 18.09 -13.99 -3.22
C GLU A 36 17.10 -13.22 -4.11
N VAL A 37 15.91 -13.78 -4.27
CA VAL A 37 14.83 -13.26 -5.11
C VAL A 37 13.49 -13.30 -4.36
N ALA A 38 12.51 -12.54 -4.82
CA ALA A 38 11.12 -12.71 -4.42
C ALA A 38 10.38 -13.56 -5.46
N ILE A 39 9.58 -14.52 -5.02
CA ILE A 39 8.76 -15.40 -5.86
C ILE A 39 7.30 -15.16 -5.52
N LYS A 40 6.54 -14.60 -6.45
CA LYS A 40 5.09 -14.40 -6.35
C LYS A 40 4.37 -15.59 -6.99
N LEU A 41 3.48 -16.22 -6.24
CA LEU A 41 2.66 -17.35 -6.67
C LEU A 41 1.19 -16.94 -6.69
N GLU A 42 0.53 -17.12 -7.84
CA GLU A 42 -0.89 -16.91 -8.03
C GLU A 42 -1.53 -18.22 -8.50
N SER A 43 -2.56 -18.71 -7.82
CA SER A 43 -3.26 -19.92 -8.26
C SER A 43 -3.91 -19.69 -9.62
N VAL A 44 -3.74 -20.62 -10.57
CA VAL A 44 -4.40 -20.57 -11.89
C VAL A 44 -5.93 -20.65 -11.78
N LYS A 45 -6.45 -21.10 -10.64
CA LYS A 45 -7.90 -21.22 -10.34
C LYS A 45 -8.50 -19.91 -9.81
N THR A 46 -7.71 -18.85 -9.65
CA THR A 46 -8.21 -17.56 -9.15
C THR A 46 -9.24 -16.96 -10.12
N LYS A 47 -10.29 -16.34 -9.57
CA LYS A 47 -11.35 -15.69 -10.38
C LYS A 47 -10.84 -14.47 -11.15
N HIS A 48 -9.77 -13.84 -10.68
CA HIS A 48 -9.24 -12.60 -11.24
C HIS A 48 -7.72 -12.69 -11.39
N PRO A 49 -7.20 -13.42 -12.39
CA PRO A 49 -5.77 -13.58 -12.59
C PRO A 49 -5.14 -12.27 -13.06
N GLN A 50 -4.03 -11.88 -12.43
CA GLN A 50 -3.34 -10.61 -12.66
C GLN A 50 -1.85 -10.80 -12.92
N LEU A 51 -1.25 -11.92 -12.51
CA LEU A 51 0.22 -12.05 -12.49
C LEU A 51 0.85 -12.02 -13.90
N LEU A 52 0.16 -12.56 -14.91
CA LEU A 52 0.59 -12.44 -16.31
C LEU A 52 0.59 -10.99 -16.80
N TYR A 53 -0.45 -10.23 -16.44
CA TYR A 53 -0.56 -8.82 -16.80
C TYR A 53 0.53 -8.01 -16.11
N GLU A 54 0.71 -8.23 -14.81
CA GLU A 54 1.72 -7.58 -13.98
C GLU A 54 3.14 -7.85 -14.53
N SER A 55 3.48 -9.09 -14.85
CA SER A 55 4.81 -9.44 -15.39
C SER A 55 5.11 -8.78 -16.74
N LYS A 56 4.11 -8.67 -17.62
CA LYS A 56 4.23 -7.94 -18.90
C LYS A 56 4.43 -6.45 -18.66
N LEU A 57 3.74 -5.88 -17.68
CA LEU A 57 3.87 -4.47 -17.36
C LEU A 57 5.24 -4.14 -16.76
N TYR A 58 5.78 -4.97 -15.85
CA TYR A 58 7.17 -4.80 -15.39
C TYR A 58 8.17 -4.78 -16.55
N LYS A 59 8.01 -5.64 -17.57
CA LYS A 59 8.88 -5.62 -18.76
C LYS A 59 8.81 -4.29 -19.52
N ILE A 60 7.64 -3.64 -19.57
CA ILE A 60 7.47 -2.31 -20.19
C ILE A 60 8.14 -1.21 -19.34
N LEU A 61 8.12 -1.38 -18.01
CA LEU A 61 8.66 -0.42 -17.04
C LEU A 61 10.16 -0.63 -16.74
N GLN A 62 10.74 -1.73 -17.21
CA GLN A 62 12.13 -2.11 -16.95
C GLN A 62 13.12 -1.00 -17.34
N GLY A 63 14.17 -0.84 -16.53
CA GLY A 63 15.15 0.24 -16.65
C GLY A 63 14.75 1.52 -15.91
N GLY A 64 13.52 1.62 -15.40
CA GLY A 64 13.09 2.72 -14.52
C GLY A 64 13.76 2.68 -13.15
N VAL A 65 14.15 3.85 -12.63
CA VAL A 65 14.65 3.97 -11.26
C VAL A 65 13.53 3.59 -10.29
N GLY A 66 13.83 2.65 -9.38
CA GLY A 66 12.86 2.14 -8.42
C GLY A 66 11.82 1.17 -9.01
N ILE A 67 12.09 0.59 -10.17
CA ILE A 67 11.31 -0.52 -10.73
C ILE A 67 12.11 -1.81 -10.55
N PRO A 68 11.59 -2.81 -9.82
CA PRO A 68 12.26 -4.11 -9.68
C PRO A 68 12.23 -4.90 -11.01
N ASN A 69 13.27 -5.68 -11.25
CA ASN A 69 13.40 -6.47 -12.47
C ASN A 69 12.72 -7.83 -12.34
N VAL A 70 11.84 -8.15 -13.28
CA VAL A 70 11.30 -9.51 -13.42
C VAL A 70 12.37 -10.38 -14.07
N ARG A 71 12.78 -11.44 -13.35
CA ARG A 71 13.80 -12.40 -13.80
C ARG A 71 13.20 -13.54 -14.59
N TRP A 72 11.99 -13.96 -14.21
CA TRP A 72 11.30 -15.06 -14.87
C TRP A 72 9.79 -14.99 -14.62
N TYR A 73 9.01 -15.48 -15.58
CA TYR A 73 7.58 -15.72 -15.44
C TYR A 73 7.24 -17.04 -16.14
N GLY A 74 6.37 -17.84 -15.55
CA GLY A 74 5.85 -19.06 -16.16
C GLY A 74 4.71 -19.68 -15.35
N VAL A 75 4.24 -20.84 -15.79
CA VAL A 75 3.24 -21.64 -15.10
C VAL A 75 3.91 -22.91 -14.60
N GLU A 76 3.75 -23.21 -13.32
CA GLU A 76 4.31 -24.41 -12.66
C GLU A 76 3.17 -25.09 -11.88
N GLY A 77 2.72 -26.24 -12.39
CA GLY A 77 1.55 -26.94 -11.85
C GLY A 77 0.31 -26.04 -11.83
N ASP A 78 -0.29 -25.89 -10.65
CA ASP A 78 -1.51 -25.10 -10.41
C ASP A 78 -1.24 -23.59 -10.15
N TYR A 79 -0.04 -23.09 -10.48
CA TYR A 79 0.35 -21.71 -10.18
C TYR A 79 0.95 -20.97 -11.39
N ASN A 80 0.49 -19.73 -11.60
CA ASN A 80 1.29 -18.71 -12.26
C ASN A 80 2.38 -18.26 -11.29
N VAL A 81 3.61 -18.11 -11.80
CA VAL A 81 4.77 -17.81 -10.97
C VAL A 81 5.57 -16.68 -11.59
N MET A 82 5.91 -15.68 -10.79
CA MET A 82 6.78 -14.56 -11.17
C MET A 82 7.96 -14.47 -10.21
N VAL A 83 9.16 -14.55 -10.75
CA VAL A 83 10.42 -14.32 -10.01
C VAL A 83 10.88 -12.91 -10.29
N ILE A 84 11.11 -12.14 -9.24
CA ILE A 84 11.41 -10.71 -9.30
C ILE A 84 12.49 -10.35 -8.26
N ASP A 85 13.17 -9.22 -8.44
CA ASP A 85 14.14 -8.71 -7.46
C ASP A 85 13.57 -8.71 -6.03
N LEU A 86 14.35 -9.23 -5.08
CA LEU A 86 14.06 -9.08 -3.67
C LEU A 86 14.31 -7.62 -3.25
N LEU A 87 13.37 -7.04 -2.51
CA LEU A 87 13.46 -5.69 -1.95
C LEU A 87 13.44 -5.74 -0.42
N GLY A 88 13.72 -4.59 0.19
CA GLY A 88 13.65 -4.39 1.63
C GLY A 88 12.20 -4.20 2.12
N PRO A 89 12.04 -3.73 3.37
CA PRO A 89 10.72 -3.55 3.97
C PRO A 89 9.88 -2.50 3.22
N SER A 90 8.56 -2.65 3.30
CA SER A 90 7.62 -1.65 2.79
C SER A 90 7.63 -0.39 3.67
N LEU A 91 7.09 0.70 3.15
CA LEU A 91 6.92 1.91 3.95
C LEU A 91 5.90 1.69 5.08
N GLU A 92 4.93 0.78 4.97
CA GLU A 92 4.05 0.41 6.09
C GLU A 92 4.83 -0.32 7.19
N ASP A 93 5.72 -1.25 6.83
CA ASP A 93 6.58 -1.96 7.80
C ASP A 93 7.48 -0.99 8.56
N LEU A 94 8.12 -0.08 7.82
CA LEU A 94 8.98 0.97 8.40
C LEU A 94 8.19 1.96 9.24
N PHE A 95 6.95 2.25 8.85
CA PHE A 95 6.05 3.10 9.61
C PHE A 95 5.68 2.47 10.94
N ASN A 96 5.34 1.18 10.95
CA ASN A 96 5.11 0.43 12.18
C ASN A 96 6.36 0.38 13.06
N PHE A 97 7.54 0.17 12.46
CA PHE A 97 8.83 0.20 13.17
C PHE A 97 9.13 1.56 13.82
N CYS A 98 8.67 2.67 13.21
CA CYS A 98 8.82 4.03 13.75
C CYS A 98 7.63 4.45 14.61
N ASN A 99 6.96 3.53 15.29
CA ASN A 99 5.81 3.80 16.17
C ASN A 99 4.67 4.57 15.47
N ARG A 100 4.46 4.28 14.18
CA ARG A 100 3.37 4.80 13.36
C ARG A 100 3.34 6.32 13.29
N LYS A 101 4.50 6.97 13.23
CA LYS A 101 4.61 8.39 12.90
C LYS A 101 5.98 8.66 12.29
N PHE A 102 6.01 9.34 11.15
CA PHE A 102 7.27 9.83 10.58
C PHE A 102 7.48 11.30 10.88
N SER A 103 8.74 11.70 10.99
CA SER A 103 9.17 13.09 11.00
C SER A 103 8.89 13.76 9.66
N LEU A 104 8.75 15.09 9.68
CA LEU A 104 8.56 15.88 8.46
C LEU A 104 9.71 15.66 7.48
N LYS A 105 10.97 15.65 7.96
CA LYS A 105 12.17 15.36 7.15
C LYS A 105 12.03 14.05 6.38
N THR A 106 11.66 12.96 7.06
CA THR A 106 11.45 11.64 6.44
C THR A 106 10.35 11.69 5.39
N VAL A 107 9.20 12.31 5.70
CA VAL A 107 8.07 12.40 4.76
C VAL A 107 8.43 13.19 3.51
N LEU A 108 9.17 14.30 3.63
CA LEU A 108 9.57 15.12 2.48
C LEU A 108 10.58 14.39 1.57
N MET A 109 11.55 13.67 2.15
CA MET A 109 12.48 12.84 1.36
C MET A 109 11.75 11.71 0.62
N LEU A 110 10.75 11.09 1.27
CA LEU A 110 9.90 10.08 0.64
C LEU A 110 9.03 10.68 -0.47
N ALA A 111 8.39 11.82 -0.23
CA ALA A 111 7.51 12.48 -1.18
C ALA A 111 8.20 12.73 -2.53
N ASP A 112 9.44 13.21 -2.51
CA ASP A 112 10.23 13.46 -3.72
C ASP A 112 10.43 12.20 -4.57
N GLN A 113 10.82 11.09 -3.92
CA GLN A 113 11.05 9.83 -4.62
C GLN A 113 9.73 9.22 -5.10
N MET A 114 8.69 9.21 -4.25
CA MET A 114 7.37 8.65 -4.59
C MET A 114 6.72 9.38 -5.76
N LEU A 115 6.78 10.72 -5.79
CA LEU A 115 6.34 11.53 -6.93
C LEU A 115 7.08 11.13 -8.21
N SER A 116 8.40 10.93 -8.11
CA SER A 116 9.22 10.51 -9.25
C SER A 116 8.88 9.09 -9.74
N ARG A 117 8.49 8.17 -8.84
CA ARG A 117 8.01 6.82 -9.23
C ARG A 117 6.69 6.91 -9.98
N ILE A 118 5.74 7.67 -9.46
CA ILE A 118 4.41 7.85 -10.09
C ILE A 118 4.56 8.52 -11.45
N GLU A 119 5.37 9.60 -11.54
CA GLU A 119 5.67 10.26 -12.82
C GLU A 119 6.24 9.28 -13.85
N PHE A 120 7.18 8.42 -13.45
CA PHE A 120 7.78 7.44 -14.36
C PHE A 120 6.73 6.46 -14.91
N VAL A 121 5.84 5.94 -14.05
CA VAL A 121 4.75 5.04 -14.46
C VAL A 121 3.78 5.77 -15.42
N HIS A 122 3.43 7.01 -15.11
CA HIS A 122 2.60 7.86 -15.97
C HIS A 122 3.27 8.15 -17.32
N ALA A 123 4.58 8.39 -17.35
CA ALA A 123 5.33 8.60 -18.59
C ALA A 123 5.23 7.38 -19.52
N ARG A 124 5.17 6.17 -18.95
CA ARG A 124 4.95 4.91 -19.68
C ARG A 124 3.49 4.61 -20.02
N SER A 125 2.60 5.60 -19.87
CA SER A 125 1.18 5.57 -20.25
C SER A 125 0.28 4.69 -19.37
N PHE A 126 0.72 4.40 -18.14
CA PHE A 126 -0.06 3.67 -17.15
C PHE A 126 -0.37 4.54 -15.93
N ILE A 127 -1.49 4.25 -15.27
CA ILE A 127 -1.81 4.68 -13.90
C ILE A 127 -1.77 3.45 -13.00
N HIS A 128 -1.37 3.62 -11.75
CA HIS A 128 -1.18 2.55 -10.79
C HIS A 128 -2.49 2.11 -10.14
N ARG A 129 -3.34 3.07 -9.73
CA ARG A 129 -4.67 2.84 -9.11
C ARG A 129 -4.68 2.19 -7.72
N ASP A 130 -3.53 2.00 -7.08
CA ASP A 130 -3.43 1.46 -5.71
C ASP A 130 -2.21 2.01 -4.97
N ILE A 131 -2.07 3.34 -4.99
CA ILE A 131 -1.04 4.06 -4.25
C ILE A 131 -1.30 3.93 -2.74
N LYS A 132 -0.43 3.19 -2.06
CA LYS A 132 -0.49 2.92 -0.61
C LYS A 132 0.91 2.60 -0.06
N PRO A 133 1.16 2.77 1.25
CA PRO A 133 2.47 2.53 1.86
C PRO A 133 3.03 1.13 1.58
N ASP A 134 2.19 0.09 1.54
CA ASP A 134 2.58 -1.29 1.28
C ASP A 134 3.21 -1.50 -0.11
N ASN A 135 2.85 -0.65 -1.09
CA ASN A 135 3.33 -0.76 -2.48
C ASN A 135 4.59 0.07 -2.74
N PHE A 136 5.17 0.69 -1.71
CA PHE A 136 6.46 1.35 -1.77
C PHE A 136 7.45 0.65 -0.84
N LEU A 137 8.53 0.11 -1.40
CA LEU A 137 9.54 -0.65 -0.66
C LEU A 137 10.90 0.04 -0.76
N MET A 138 11.70 -0.05 0.31
CA MET A 138 13.10 0.36 0.23
C MET A 138 13.92 -0.70 -0.50
N GLY A 139 14.99 -0.29 -1.19
CA GLY A 139 15.95 -1.24 -1.75
C GLY A 139 16.78 -1.95 -0.66
N LEU A 140 17.61 -2.90 -1.09
CA LEU A 140 18.56 -3.61 -0.23
C LEU A 140 20.00 -3.11 -0.45
N GLY A 141 20.86 -3.31 0.54
CA GLY A 141 22.29 -3.02 0.46
C GLY A 141 22.58 -1.59 -0.02
N LYS A 142 23.33 -1.45 -1.13
CA LYS A 142 23.68 -0.15 -1.71
C LYS A 142 22.48 0.68 -2.19
N LYS A 143 21.29 0.07 -2.35
CA LYS A 143 20.05 0.73 -2.75
C LYS A 143 19.11 0.99 -1.56
N ALA A 144 19.59 0.86 -0.32
CA ALA A 144 18.77 1.00 0.89
C ALA A 144 18.12 2.39 1.08
N ASN A 145 18.63 3.42 0.39
CA ASN A 145 18.05 4.76 0.36
C ASN A 145 17.07 5.00 -0.81
N GLN A 146 16.90 4.03 -1.70
CA GLN A 146 16.05 4.13 -2.88
C GLN A 146 14.67 3.53 -2.63
N VAL A 147 13.63 4.34 -2.78
CA VAL A 147 12.23 3.88 -2.80
C VAL A 147 11.96 3.16 -4.13
N HIS A 148 11.25 2.05 -4.08
CA HIS A 148 10.75 1.30 -5.24
C HIS A 148 9.22 1.30 -5.20
N ILE A 149 8.58 1.21 -6.37
CA ILE A 149 7.14 1.03 -6.49
C ILE A 149 6.85 -0.37 -7.04
N ILE A 150 5.86 -1.05 -6.47
CA ILE A 150 5.51 -2.44 -6.79
C ILE A 150 4.00 -2.62 -6.93
N ASP A 151 3.59 -3.84 -7.30
CA ASP A 151 2.20 -4.30 -7.41
C ASP A 151 1.39 -3.58 -8.49
N PHE A 152 1.71 -3.92 -9.74
CA PHE A 152 1.01 -3.41 -10.91
C PHE A 152 -0.23 -4.25 -11.30
N GLY A 153 -0.73 -5.13 -10.42
CA GLY A 153 -1.89 -5.98 -10.70
C GLY A 153 -3.17 -5.19 -10.99
N LEU A 154 -3.30 -4.01 -10.37
CA LEU A 154 -4.39 -3.08 -10.60
C LEU A 154 -4.04 -1.95 -11.58
N ALA A 155 -2.86 -1.90 -12.17
CA ALA A 155 -2.50 -0.83 -13.09
C ALA A 155 -3.39 -0.84 -14.35
N LYS A 156 -3.47 0.30 -15.04
CA LYS A 156 -4.25 0.43 -16.28
C LYS A 156 -3.61 1.43 -17.22
N LYS A 157 -3.65 1.15 -18.52
CA LYS A 157 -3.27 2.11 -19.54
C LYS A 157 -4.27 3.27 -19.57
N TYR A 158 -3.79 4.51 -19.41
CA TYR A 158 -4.64 5.71 -19.40
C TYR A 158 -4.58 6.51 -20.71
N ARG A 159 -3.61 6.21 -21.58
CA ARG A 159 -3.50 6.79 -22.91
C ARG A 159 -2.85 5.81 -23.88
N ASP A 160 -3.06 6.00 -25.17
CA ASP A 160 -2.30 5.24 -26.17
C ASP A 160 -0.79 5.58 -26.08
N PRO A 161 0.11 4.58 -26.08
CA PRO A 161 1.54 4.85 -25.95
C PRO A 161 2.17 5.52 -27.18
N LYS A 162 1.51 5.50 -28.35
CA LYS A 162 2.01 6.11 -29.59
C LYS A 162 1.36 7.47 -29.84
N SER A 163 0.03 7.54 -29.87
CA SER A 163 -0.71 8.78 -30.15
C SER A 163 -0.90 9.67 -28.94
N HIS A 164 -0.68 9.13 -27.72
CA HIS A 164 -0.94 9.80 -26.45
C HIS A 164 -2.38 10.29 -26.24
N ILE A 165 -3.32 9.80 -27.04
CA ILE A 165 -4.75 10.04 -26.86
C ILE A 165 -5.18 9.42 -25.52
N HIS A 166 -5.74 10.26 -24.65
CA HIS A 166 -6.23 9.87 -23.33
C HIS A 166 -7.47 8.98 -23.44
N ILE A 167 -7.66 8.06 -22.49
CA ILE A 167 -8.91 7.30 -22.38
C ILE A 167 -10.10 8.27 -22.18
N PRO A 168 -11.31 7.94 -22.66
CA PRO A 168 -12.48 8.78 -22.45
C PRO A 168 -12.90 8.77 -20.97
N TYR A 169 -13.53 9.87 -20.55
CA TYR A 169 -14.19 9.96 -19.25
C TYR A 169 -15.32 8.93 -19.14
N ARG A 170 -15.46 8.30 -17.96
CA ARG A 170 -16.53 7.34 -17.66
C ARG A 170 -16.90 7.42 -16.19
N GLU A 171 -18.15 7.13 -15.88
CA GLU A 171 -18.70 7.03 -14.52
C GLU A 171 -19.22 5.61 -14.25
N ASN A 172 -19.86 5.39 -13.10
CA ASN A 172 -20.43 4.11 -12.68
C ASN A 172 -19.40 2.97 -12.61
N LYS A 173 -18.16 3.30 -12.24
CA LYS A 173 -17.08 2.34 -11.97
C LYS A 173 -17.17 1.81 -10.55
N ASN A 174 -16.86 0.52 -10.38
CA ASN A 174 -16.63 -0.04 -9.06
C ASN A 174 -15.34 0.53 -8.45
N LEU A 175 -15.35 0.73 -7.13
CA LEU A 175 -14.16 1.11 -6.38
C LEU A 175 -13.06 0.06 -6.61
N THR A 176 -11.93 0.51 -7.18
CA THR A 176 -10.73 -0.29 -7.41
C THR A 176 -9.60 0.31 -6.58
N GLY A 177 -8.83 -0.55 -5.91
CA GLY A 177 -7.76 -0.15 -5.00
C GLY A 177 -8.21 -0.02 -3.54
N THR A 178 -7.33 0.53 -2.72
CA THR A 178 -7.53 0.59 -1.26
C THR A 178 -8.35 1.82 -0.86
N ALA A 179 -9.60 1.61 -0.39
CA ALA A 179 -10.54 2.67 -0.04
C ALA A 179 -9.98 3.77 0.89
N ARG A 180 -9.05 3.40 1.79
CA ARG A 180 -8.36 4.34 2.70
C ARG A 180 -7.62 5.43 1.95
N TYR A 181 -6.95 5.10 0.84
CA TYR A 181 -6.11 6.02 0.09
C TYR A 181 -6.74 6.44 -1.26
N ALA A 182 -7.80 5.78 -1.71
CA ALA A 182 -8.50 6.12 -2.96
C ALA A 182 -8.92 7.60 -3.04
N SER A 183 -8.85 8.20 -4.22
CA SER A 183 -9.32 9.57 -4.47
C SER A 183 -10.83 9.71 -4.22
N ILE A 184 -11.30 10.94 -4.01
CA ILE A 184 -12.75 11.21 -3.94
C ILE A 184 -13.46 10.76 -5.22
N ASN A 185 -12.90 11.06 -6.39
CA ASN A 185 -13.45 10.63 -7.69
C ASN A 185 -13.62 9.10 -7.77
N THR A 186 -12.66 8.34 -7.22
CA THR A 186 -12.74 6.87 -7.18
C THR A 186 -13.93 6.39 -6.35
N HIS A 187 -14.21 7.05 -5.22
CA HIS A 187 -15.39 6.75 -4.41
C HIS A 187 -16.70 7.12 -5.11
N LEU A 188 -16.69 8.18 -5.94
CA LEU A 188 -17.83 8.61 -6.76
C LEU A 188 -18.03 7.74 -8.02
N GLY A 189 -17.23 6.69 -8.20
CA GLY A 189 -17.35 5.78 -9.35
C GLY A 189 -16.88 6.41 -10.66
N ILE A 190 -16.07 7.46 -10.61
CA ILE A 190 -15.45 8.08 -11.79
C ILE A 190 -14.23 7.25 -12.18
N GLU A 191 -14.02 7.05 -13.48
CA GLU A 191 -12.84 6.36 -14.02
C GLU A 191 -11.57 7.09 -13.55
N GLN A 192 -10.57 6.32 -13.12
CA GLN A 192 -9.33 6.89 -12.60
C GLN A 192 -8.43 7.37 -13.75
N SER A 193 -7.66 8.41 -13.44
CA SER A 193 -6.65 9.04 -14.28
C SER A 193 -5.43 9.41 -13.43
N ARG A 194 -4.46 10.12 -14.02
CA ARG A 194 -3.23 10.52 -13.31
C ARG A 194 -3.51 11.29 -12.03
N ARG A 195 -4.51 12.17 -12.00
CA ARG A 195 -4.83 13.00 -10.81
C ARG A 195 -5.21 12.15 -9.59
N ASP A 196 -5.75 10.95 -9.82
CA ASP A 196 -6.22 10.06 -8.76
C ASP A 196 -5.06 9.36 -8.04
N ASP A 197 -4.00 8.97 -8.77
CA ASP A 197 -2.75 8.50 -8.16
C ASP A 197 -2.08 9.61 -7.34
N MET A 198 -2.11 10.86 -7.85
CA MET A 198 -1.54 12.02 -7.16
C MET A 198 -2.30 12.37 -5.88
N GLU A 199 -3.64 12.40 -5.91
CA GLU A 199 -4.46 12.63 -4.71
C GLU A 199 -4.25 11.51 -3.68
N SER A 200 -4.16 10.26 -4.15
CA SER A 200 -3.90 9.10 -3.29
C SER A 200 -2.55 9.21 -2.58
N LEU A 201 -1.51 9.68 -3.28
CA LEU A 201 -0.20 9.98 -2.66
C LEU A 201 -0.34 11.04 -1.55
N GLY A 202 -1.12 12.09 -1.77
CA GLY A 202 -1.38 13.10 -0.73
C GLY A 202 -1.94 12.48 0.55
N TYR A 203 -2.90 11.57 0.44
CA TYR A 203 -3.43 10.86 1.61
C TYR A 203 -2.39 9.96 2.28
N VAL A 204 -1.50 9.33 1.51
CA VAL A 204 -0.38 8.55 2.05
C VAL A 204 0.60 9.44 2.84
N LEU A 205 0.96 10.61 2.32
CA LEU A 205 1.86 11.54 3.01
C LEU A 205 1.23 12.05 4.31
N MET A 206 -0.06 12.41 4.29
CA MET A 206 -0.78 12.82 5.50
C MET A 206 -0.92 11.68 6.51
N TYR A 207 -1.09 10.44 6.03
CA TYR A 207 -1.12 9.26 6.90
C TYR A 207 0.19 9.10 7.67
N PHE A 208 1.33 9.25 7.00
CA PHE A 208 2.64 9.17 7.66
C PHE A 208 2.87 10.26 8.70
N LEU A 209 2.47 11.50 8.41
CA LEU A 209 2.63 12.62 9.34
C LEU A 209 1.69 12.51 10.55
N ARG A 210 0.46 12.06 10.33
CA ARG A 210 -0.61 12.05 11.34
C ARG A 210 -0.66 10.80 12.19
N GLY A 211 -0.08 9.69 11.72
CA GLY A 211 -0.26 8.37 12.33
C GLY A 211 -1.53 7.64 11.90
N SER A 212 -2.58 8.41 11.58
CA SER A 212 -3.84 7.92 11.04
C SER A 212 -4.60 9.00 10.26
N LEU A 213 -5.48 8.55 9.38
CA LEU A 213 -6.42 9.38 8.63
C LEU A 213 -7.80 9.42 9.33
N PRO A 214 -8.54 10.53 9.25
CA PRO A 214 -9.83 10.71 9.97
C PRO A 214 -10.94 9.71 9.64
N TRP A 215 -10.79 8.97 8.54
CA TRP A 215 -11.73 7.93 8.08
C TRP A 215 -11.26 6.50 8.40
N GLN A 216 -10.26 6.33 9.28
CA GLN A 216 -9.88 5.02 9.81
C GLN A 216 -10.75 4.60 11.00
N GLY A 217 -10.84 3.30 11.26
CA GLY A 217 -11.58 2.75 12.41
C GLY A 217 -13.11 2.78 12.29
N LEU A 218 -13.66 3.25 11.16
CA LEU A 218 -15.11 3.29 10.94
C LEU A 218 -15.70 1.87 10.89
N LYS A 219 -16.65 1.60 11.79
CA LYS A 219 -17.39 0.34 11.87
C LYS A 219 -18.57 0.34 10.90
N ALA A 220 -18.78 -0.78 10.22
CA ALA A 220 -19.90 -1.01 9.31
C ALA A 220 -20.20 -2.52 9.22
N ALA A 221 -21.44 -2.89 8.91
CA ALA A 221 -21.83 -4.29 8.83
C ALA A 221 -21.31 -4.95 7.55
N THR A 222 -21.24 -4.20 6.44
CA THR A 222 -20.75 -4.70 5.15
C THR A 222 -19.57 -3.90 4.63
N LYS A 223 -18.79 -4.49 3.71
CA LYS A 223 -17.70 -3.79 3.02
C LYS A 223 -18.21 -2.57 2.25
N ARG A 224 -19.38 -2.68 1.60
CA ARG A 224 -20.01 -1.59 0.85
C ARG A 224 -20.32 -0.41 1.76
N GLN A 225 -21.00 -0.65 2.88
CA GLN A 225 -21.28 0.37 3.89
C GLN A 225 -20.00 0.98 4.47
N LYS A 226 -18.94 0.18 4.64
CA LYS A 226 -17.64 0.70 5.09
C LYS A 226 -17.06 1.69 4.09
N TYR A 227 -17.15 1.39 2.79
CA TYR A 227 -16.66 2.28 1.73
C TYR A 227 -17.51 3.55 1.62
N GLU A 228 -18.83 3.44 1.72
CA GLU A 228 -19.76 4.58 1.78
C GLU A 228 -19.39 5.52 2.94
N LYS A 229 -19.20 4.99 4.17
CA LYS A 229 -18.78 5.79 5.33
C LYS A 229 -17.41 6.46 5.16
N ILE A 230 -16.45 5.77 4.52
CA ILE A 230 -15.14 6.36 4.21
C ILE A 230 -15.30 7.51 3.20
N SER A 231 -16.11 7.30 2.16
CA SER A 231 -16.41 8.33 1.15
C SER A 231 -17.04 9.57 1.78
N GLU A 232 -18.11 9.39 2.56
CA GLU A 232 -18.80 10.47 3.28
C GLU A 232 -17.82 11.22 4.19
N LYS A 233 -16.96 10.49 4.93
CA LYS A 233 -15.99 11.12 5.82
C LYS A 233 -14.90 11.88 5.05
N LYS A 234 -14.48 11.41 3.88
CA LYS A 234 -13.53 12.11 3.00
C LYS A 234 -14.14 13.40 2.44
N LEU A 235 -15.38 13.33 1.95
CA LEU A 235 -16.10 14.49 1.40
C LEU A 235 -16.37 15.55 2.48
N SER A 236 -16.75 15.12 3.69
CA SER A 236 -17.04 16.01 4.81
C SER A 236 -15.81 16.47 5.60
N THR A 237 -14.59 16.07 5.21
CA THR A 237 -13.35 16.55 5.82
C THR A 237 -12.65 17.53 4.87
N PRO A 238 -12.79 18.85 5.09
CA PRO A 238 -12.06 19.86 4.34
C PRO A 238 -10.53 19.65 4.39
N ILE A 239 -9.82 20.08 3.34
CA ILE A 239 -8.36 19.87 3.22
C ILE A 239 -7.61 20.59 4.35
N ASP A 240 -8.03 21.80 4.68
CA ASP A 240 -7.50 22.60 5.80
C ASP A 240 -7.69 21.90 7.15
N VAL A 241 -8.79 21.15 7.33
CA VAL A 241 -9.03 20.32 8.51
C VAL A 241 -8.12 19.08 8.51
N LEU A 242 -7.97 18.41 7.36
CA LEU A 242 -7.07 17.26 7.22
C LEU A 242 -5.61 17.64 7.51
N CYS A 243 -5.18 18.79 7.02
CA CYS A 243 -3.80 19.26 7.10
C CYS A 243 -3.53 20.20 8.29
N ARG A 244 -4.51 20.42 9.16
CA ARG A 244 -4.36 21.30 10.34
C ARG A 244 -3.17 20.87 11.19
N GLY A 245 -2.28 21.82 11.49
CA GLY A 245 -1.07 21.61 12.29
C GLY A 245 0.13 21.08 11.49
N TYR A 246 0.02 20.98 10.16
CA TYR A 246 1.12 20.61 9.26
C TYR A 246 1.42 21.75 8.28
N PRO A 247 2.58 21.75 7.60
CA PRO A 247 2.96 22.80 6.66
C PRO A 247 1.92 23.02 5.55
N VAL A 248 1.76 24.28 5.12
CA VAL A 248 0.73 24.69 4.14
C VAL A 248 0.91 24.01 2.78
N GLU A 249 2.12 23.59 2.46
CA GLU A 249 2.47 22.85 1.26
C GLU A 249 1.61 21.59 1.07
N PHE A 250 1.19 20.92 2.16
CA PHE A 250 0.28 19.78 2.06
C PHE A 250 -1.14 20.20 1.62
N VAL A 251 -1.62 21.36 2.07
CA VAL A 251 -2.89 21.94 1.60
C VAL A 251 -2.78 22.29 0.11
N THR A 252 -1.71 22.99 -0.27
CA THR A 252 -1.43 23.38 -1.67
C THR A 252 -1.34 22.15 -2.58
N TYR A 253 -0.71 21.07 -2.12
CA TYR A 253 -0.63 19.80 -2.85
C TYR A 253 -2.03 19.24 -3.17
N PHE A 254 -2.92 19.15 -2.17
CA PHE A 254 -4.27 18.63 -2.40
C PHE A 254 -5.12 19.56 -3.25
N GLN A 255 -5.04 20.87 -3.04
CA GLN A 255 -5.74 21.85 -3.88
C GLN A 255 -5.30 21.71 -5.34
N TYR A 256 -4.00 21.57 -5.59
CA TYR A 256 -3.47 21.29 -6.92
C TYR A 256 -4.07 20.00 -7.51
N CYS A 257 -3.98 18.88 -6.78
CA CYS A 257 -4.47 17.58 -7.26
C CYS A 257 -5.97 17.60 -7.59
N ARG A 258 -6.77 18.26 -6.74
CA ARG A 258 -8.23 18.39 -6.95
C ARG A 258 -8.61 19.39 -8.04
N SER A 259 -7.70 20.30 -8.42
CA SER A 259 -7.94 21.25 -9.52
C SER A 259 -7.71 20.65 -10.91
N LEU A 260 -6.98 19.53 -10.99
CA LEU A 260 -6.69 18.85 -12.25
C LEU A 260 -7.97 18.30 -12.91
N ARG A 261 -8.14 18.58 -14.20
CA ARG A 261 -9.14 17.92 -15.05
C ARG A 261 -8.75 16.46 -15.28
N PHE A 262 -9.70 15.67 -15.77
CA PHE A 262 -9.53 14.23 -15.94
C PHE A 262 -8.36 13.85 -16.85
N ASP A 263 -8.09 14.64 -17.89
CA ASP A 263 -7.07 14.39 -18.90
C ASP A 263 -5.84 15.30 -18.75
N ASP A 264 -5.77 16.14 -17.71
CA ASP A 264 -4.61 16.99 -17.47
C ASP A 264 -3.35 16.18 -17.18
N LYS A 265 -2.20 16.68 -17.63
CA LYS A 265 -0.88 16.19 -17.22
C LYS A 265 -0.48 16.94 -15.93
N PRO A 266 -0.31 16.25 -14.79
CA PRO A 266 0.22 16.89 -13.60
C PRO A 266 1.61 17.49 -13.86
N ASP A 267 1.88 18.64 -13.24
CA ASP A 267 3.19 19.24 -13.13
C ASP A 267 3.91 18.64 -11.92
N TYR A 268 4.53 17.48 -12.14
CA TYR A 268 5.27 16.75 -11.11
C TYR A 268 6.45 17.57 -10.58
N SER A 269 7.05 18.42 -11.40
CA SER A 269 8.17 19.26 -11.02
C SER A 269 7.75 20.35 -10.05
N TYR A 270 6.60 21.00 -10.29
CA TYR A 270 5.99 21.92 -9.32
C TYR A 270 5.74 21.24 -7.96
N LEU A 271 5.12 20.06 -7.97
CA LEU A 271 4.80 19.34 -6.73
C LEU A 271 6.05 18.88 -5.96
N ARG A 272 7.11 18.45 -6.66
CA ARG A 272 8.40 18.17 -6.01
C ARG A 272 9.05 19.43 -5.47
N LYS A 273 9.05 20.52 -6.26
CA LYS A 273 9.64 21.80 -5.85
C LYS A 273 8.97 22.32 -4.57
N LEU A 274 7.65 22.22 -4.47
CA LEU A 274 6.87 22.58 -3.29
C LEU A 274 7.44 21.95 -2.01
N PHE A 275 7.70 20.63 -2.03
CA PHE A 275 8.26 19.93 -0.87
C PHE A 275 9.76 20.14 -0.68
N ARG A 276 10.54 20.32 -1.77
CA ARG A 276 11.97 20.64 -1.69
C ARG A 276 12.24 22.03 -1.11
N ASP A 277 11.43 23.02 -1.47
CA ASP A 277 11.52 24.37 -0.93
C ASP A 277 11.23 24.37 0.58
N LEU A 278 10.18 23.65 1.01
CA LEU A 278 9.88 23.43 2.43
C LEU A 278 11.04 22.72 3.14
N PHE A 279 11.59 21.67 2.52
CA PHE A 279 12.72 20.91 3.09
C PHE A 279 13.95 21.81 3.34
N ALA A 280 14.27 22.68 2.37
CA ALA A 280 15.37 23.63 2.49
C ALA A 280 15.07 24.74 3.51
N ARG A 281 13.83 25.26 3.54
CA ARG A 281 13.40 26.30 4.48
C ARG A 281 13.50 25.86 5.93
N ASP A 282 13.19 24.60 6.22
CA ASP A 282 13.29 24.01 7.56
C ASP A 282 14.73 23.57 7.92
N GLY A 283 15.71 23.85 7.05
CA GLY A 283 17.12 23.59 7.30
C GLY A 283 17.51 22.11 7.27
N TYR A 284 16.71 21.25 6.64
CA TYR A 284 17.03 19.83 6.56
C TYR A 284 18.14 19.55 5.55
N HIS A 285 18.98 18.57 5.87
CA HIS A 285 20.02 18.06 4.97
C HIS A 285 19.54 16.82 4.23
N TRP A 286 19.84 16.77 2.92
CA TRP A 286 19.53 15.62 2.07
C TRP A 286 20.60 14.54 2.24
N ASP A 287 20.56 13.83 3.36
CA ASP A 287 21.56 12.86 3.79
C ASP A 287 21.08 11.40 3.69
N TYR A 288 19.84 11.18 3.24
CA TYR A 288 19.17 9.87 3.24
C TYR A 288 19.07 9.22 4.63
N VAL A 289 19.13 10.01 5.70
CA VAL A 289 18.93 9.56 7.08
C VAL A 289 17.45 9.70 7.43
N PHE A 290 16.73 8.60 7.24
CA PHE A 290 15.32 8.44 7.63
C PHE A 290 15.19 8.07 9.11
N ASP A 291 13.98 8.18 9.66
CA ASP A 291 13.71 7.89 11.07
C ASP A 291 14.14 6.46 11.48
N TRP A 292 13.86 5.47 10.64
CA TRP A 292 14.26 4.09 10.88
C TRP A 292 15.77 3.88 10.83
N THR A 293 16.51 4.73 10.11
CA THR A 293 17.98 4.68 10.08
C THR A 293 18.55 5.03 11.45
N ILE A 294 17.99 6.06 12.09
CA ILE A 294 18.37 6.50 13.44
C ILE A 294 18.01 5.43 14.48
N LEU A 295 16.76 4.94 14.46
CA LEU A 295 16.28 3.92 15.41
C LEU A 295 17.09 2.62 15.34
N LYS A 296 17.43 2.15 14.12
CA LYS A 296 18.29 0.97 13.96
C LYS A 296 19.67 1.17 14.58
N HIS A 297 20.26 2.35 14.41
CA HIS A 297 21.57 2.64 14.99
C HIS A 297 21.51 2.67 16.52
N GLN A 298 20.48 3.29 17.09
CA GLN A 298 20.25 3.33 18.54
C GLN A 298 20.06 1.93 19.14
N HIS A 299 19.27 1.07 18.50
CA HIS A 299 19.09 -0.32 18.93
C HIS A 299 20.40 -1.12 18.89
N GLN A 300 21.23 -0.93 17.87
CA GLN A 300 22.52 -1.60 17.76
C GLN A 300 23.52 -1.14 18.83
N GLN A 301 23.55 0.16 19.16
CA GLN A 301 24.39 0.69 20.24
C GLN A 301 23.89 0.29 21.63
N GLY A 302 22.56 0.24 21.83
CA GLY A 302 21.96 -0.20 23.10
C GLY A 302 22.17 -1.68 23.40
N ALA A 303 22.18 -2.53 22.37
CA ALA A 303 22.48 -3.96 22.51
C ALA A 303 23.98 -4.26 22.73
N ALA A 304 24.87 -3.30 22.46
CA ALA A 304 26.31 -3.45 22.56
C ALA A 304 26.92 -2.96 23.90
N ARG A 305 26.11 -2.46 24.85
CA ARG A 305 26.60 -2.14 26.20
C ARG A 305 26.67 -3.41 27.04
N PRO A 306 27.86 -3.86 27.50
CA PRO A 306 27.93 -4.89 28.52
C PRO A 306 27.34 -4.32 29.80
N VAL A 307 26.46 -5.09 30.44
CA VAL A 307 26.04 -4.84 31.82
C VAL A 307 27.31 -4.93 32.67
N SER A 308 27.89 -3.80 33.05
CA SER A 308 28.98 -3.78 34.00
C SER A 308 28.42 -4.26 35.33
N ALA A 309 28.66 -5.53 35.65
CA ALA A 309 28.55 -6.03 37.00
C ALA A 309 29.54 -5.25 37.86
N THR A 310 29.05 -4.28 38.62
CA THR A 310 29.80 -3.69 39.73
C THR A 310 29.95 -4.76 40.78
N ALA A 311 31.14 -5.37 40.79
CA ALA A 311 31.67 -6.18 41.87
C ALA A 311 31.77 -5.35 43.16
N GLY A 312 31.62 -6.05 44.28
CA GLY A 312 31.25 -5.49 45.57
C GLY A 312 32.31 -4.63 46.26
N GLN A 313 31.79 -3.83 47.20
CA GLN A 313 32.52 -3.42 48.38
C GLN A 313 31.70 -3.78 49.61
N ALA A 314 32.32 -4.61 50.45
CA ALA A 314 31.83 -5.05 51.74
C ALA A 314 31.81 -3.88 52.73
N VAL A 315 30.72 -3.76 53.49
CA VAL A 315 30.71 -3.05 54.76
C VAL A 315 30.04 -3.96 55.78
N GLN A 316 30.83 -4.37 56.78
CA GLN A 316 30.40 -5.04 57.99
C GLN A 316 29.59 -4.08 58.86
N GLN A 317 28.47 -4.56 59.43
CA GLN A 317 28.06 -4.20 60.79
C GLN A 317 27.11 -5.26 61.38
N GLN A 318 27.30 -5.51 62.67
CA GLN A 318 26.76 -6.59 63.50
C GLN A 318 25.29 -6.36 63.90
N GLY A 319 24.54 -7.45 64.17
CA GLY A 319 23.11 -7.50 64.52
C GLY A 319 22.76 -7.10 65.97
N PRO A 320 21.70 -7.65 66.64
CA PRO A 320 20.79 -8.74 66.24
C PRO A 320 19.27 -8.52 66.57
N GLY A 321 18.41 -9.45 66.11
CA GLY A 321 17.18 -9.82 66.83
C GLY A 321 15.87 -9.92 66.03
N GLY A 322 15.23 -11.11 66.08
CA GLY A 322 13.76 -11.23 66.09
C GLY A 322 13.07 -11.93 64.90
N GLN A 323 12.73 -13.21 65.09
CA GLN A 323 11.43 -13.91 64.82
C GLN A 323 10.71 -13.67 63.47
N GLU A 324 10.56 -14.69 62.61
CA GLU A 324 9.59 -15.81 62.58
C GLU A 324 8.32 -15.51 61.73
N GLU A 325 7.95 -16.52 60.94
CA GLU A 325 6.65 -16.78 60.27
C GLU A 325 6.25 -16.06 58.95
N GLY A 326 5.71 -16.86 58.01
CA GLY A 326 4.82 -16.35 56.96
C GLY A 326 4.82 -17.08 55.62
N GLU A 327 4.12 -18.20 55.54
CA GLU A 327 3.88 -19.06 54.38
C GLU A 327 3.05 -18.45 53.21
N GLN A 328 3.34 -18.95 51.99
CA GLN A 328 2.41 -19.49 50.98
C GLN A 328 1.52 -18.63 50.04
N GLN A 329 1.56 -19.09 48.76
CA GLN A 329 0.50 -19.13 47.70
C GLN A 329 0.16 -17.79 46.98
N LYS A 330 -0.17 -17.70 45.68
CA LYS A 330 -0.43 -18.60 44.51
C LYS A 330 -0.38 -17.66 43.27
N GLN A 331 0.32 -17.94 42.17
CA GLN A 331 -0.09 -18.73 40.99
C GLN A 331 -1.29 -18.20 40.16
N GLN A 332 -1.05 -18.18 38.83
CA GLN A 332 -1.98 -18.16 37.67
C GLN A 332 -2.51 -16.79 37.18
N ALA A 333 -2.63 -16.48 35.88
CA ALA A 333 -2.48 -17.27 34.64
C ALA A 333 -2.11 -16.39 33.42
N ALA A 334 -1.56 -17.07 32.42
CA ALA A 334 -1.22 -16.60 31.10
C ALA A 334 -2.40 -16.67 30.09
N ALA A 335 -2.12 -16.12 28.90
CA ALA A 335 -2.68 -16.43 27.58
C ALA A 335 -3.93 -15.67 27.10
N ALA A 336 -3.72 -14.81 26.09
CA ALA A 336 -4.41 -14.91 24.79
C ALA A 336 -3.71 -14.01 23.76
N ALA A 337 -2.75 -14.59 23.04
CA ALA A 337 -2.38 -14.18 21.69
C ALA A 337 -3.08 -15.14 20.71
N ALA A 338 -3.28 -14.67 19.47
CA ALA A 338 -3.81 -15.36 18.28
C ALA A 338 -5.29 -15.10 17.96
N GLY A 339 -5.49 -14.36 16.87
CA GLY A 339 -6.77 -14.17 16.19
C GLY A 339 -6.51 -14.03 14.70
N THR A 340 -6.38 -15.18 14.05
CA THR A 340 -6.13 -15.40 12.63
C THR A 340 -7.24 -14.87 11.73
N SER A 341 -6.81 -14.57 10.51
CA SER A 341 -7.56 -14.44 9.26
C SER A 341 -8.74 -15.40 9.11
N GLY A 342 -9.90 -14.86 8.71
CA GLY A 342 -11.01 -15.62 8.15
C GLY A 342 -11.90 -14.71 7.30
N ALA A 343 -11.89 -14.91 5.99
CA ALA A 343 -12.92 -14.39 5.10
C ALA A 343 -13.22 -15.46 4.03
N ALA A 344 -13.98 -16.47 4.46
CA ALA A 344 -14.76 -17.33 3.58
C ALA A 344 -15.95 -16.53 3.05
N VAL A 345 -16.31 -16.76 1.79
CA VAL A 345 -17.52 -16.23 1.16
C VAL A 345 -18.42 -17.42 0.92
N ASP A 346 -19.46 -17.56 1.75
CA ASP A 346 -20.58 -18.45 1.46
C ASP A 346 -21.74 -17.65 0.88
N ASP A 347 -22.28 -18.25 -0.18
CA ASP A 347 -23.42 -17.87 -0.99
C ASP A 347 -24.68 -18.56 -0.44
N PRO A 348 -25.84 -17.88 -0.33
CA PRO A 348 -27.10 -18.58 -0.19
C PRO A 348 -27.98 -18.34 -1.43
N THR A 349 -28.08 -19.36 -2.28
CA THR A 349 -29.24 -19.51 -3.17
C THR A 349 -30.30 -20.43 -2.55
N ARG A 350 -31.56 -19.95 -2.66
CA ARG A 350 -32.88 -20.60 -2.51
C ARG A 350 -33.45 -20.74 -1.10
N SER A 351 -34.49 -19.97 -0.80
CA SER A 351 -35.91 -20.26 -1.11
C SER A 351 -36.78 -19.13 -0.55
N ASP A 352 -37.72 -18.56 -1.31
CA ASP A 352 -39.16 -18.77 -1.05
C ASP A 352 -40.03 -18.04 -2.08
N SER A 353 -41.24 -18.57 -2.19
CA SER A 353 -42.28 -18.31 -3.17
C SER A 353 -43.19 -17.17 -2.74
N ARG A 354 -43.93 -16.61 -3.72
CA ARG A 354 -45.06 -15.67 -3.64
C ARG A 354 -44.72 -14.18 -3.86
N ARG A 355 -45.02 -13.71 -5.09
CA ARG A 355 -46.15 -12.76 -5.30
C ARG A 355 -46.49 -12.61 -6.78
N ARG A 356 -47.79 -12.72 -7.06
CA ARG A 356 -48.48 -12.38 -8.31
C ARG A 356 -48.36 -10.88 -8.60
N LEU A 357 -48.25 -10.49 -9.88
CA LEU A 357 -49.29 -9.78 -10.67
C LEU A 357 -48.68 -9.04 -11.88
N LEU A 358 -49.40 -9.17 -13.00
CA LEU A 358 -49.53 -8.26 -14.17
C LEU A 358 -48.43 -8.26 -15.25
N GLN A 359 -48.74 -9.01 -16.32
CA GLN A 359 -48.27 -8.78 -17.69
C GLN A 359 -49.01 -7.57 -18.31
N PRO A 360 -48.45 -6.97 -19.37
CA PRO A 360 -49.27 -6.52 -20.48
C PRO A 360 -48.85 -7.18 -21.82
N GLN A 361 -49.85 -7.62 -22.59
CA GLN A 361 -49.75 -7.94 -24.01
C GLN A 361 -50.05 -6.71 -24.89
N PRO A 362 -49.69 -6.73 -26.20
CA PRO A 362 -49.69 -5.56 -27.08
C PRO A 362 -50.85 -5.54 -28.09
N ALA A 363 -51.18 -4.35 -28.60
CA ALA A 363 -51.90 -4.03 -29.85
C ALA A 363 -52.03 -2.50 -29.94
N ALA A 364 -52.20 -1.78 -31.04
CA ALA A 364 -52.02 -1.93 -32.49
C ALA A 364 -52.24 -0.50 -33.07
N ALA A 365 -51.94 -0.31 -34.36
CA ALA A 365 -51.94 0.95 -35.12
C ALA A 365 -53.19 1.84 -35.06
N TYR A 366 -53.04 3.15 -35.37
CA TYR A 366 -53.79 3.91 -36.40
C TYR A 366 -53.35 5.39 -36.46
N GLY A 367 -53.31 5.96 -37.68
CA GLY A 367 -53.76 7.34 -37.93
C GLY A 367 -52.71 8.37 -38.34
N ALA A 368 -52.88 8.95 -39.52
CA ALA A 368 -52.03 9.91 -40.20
C ALA A 368 -52.46 11.38 -40.01
N ALA A 369 -51.45 12.30 -39.97
CA ALA A 369 -51.35 13.69 -40.50
C ALA A 369 -52.49 14.74 -40.27
N PRO A 370 -52.35 16.05 -40.63
CA PRO A 370 -51.19 16.86 -41.05
C PRO A 370 -51.05 18.29 -40.40
N ALA A 371 -49.86 18.90 -40.61
CA ALA A 371 -49.53 20.31 -40.97
C ALA A 371 -49.91 21.58 -40.13
N ARG A 372 -48.95 22.55 -40.22
CA ARG A 372 -48.99 24.01 -39.96
C ARG A 372 -48.98 24.43 -38.47
N TYR A 373 -48.22 25.41 -37.98
CA TYR A 373 -47.47 26.55 -38.54
C TYR A 373 -46.09 26.65 -37.88
#